data_AF-A0A8C2RBY8-F1
#
_entry.id   AF-A0A8C2RBY8-F1
#
_cell.length_a   1.000
_cell.length_b   1.000
_cell.length_c   1.000
_cell.angle_alpha   90.00
_cell.angle_beta   90.00
_cell.angle_gamma   90.00
#
_symmetry.space_group_name_H-M   'P 1'
#
loop_
_entity.id
_entity.type
_entity.pdbx_description
1 polymer ?
#
loop_
_entity_poly.entity_id
_entity_poly.type
_entity_poly.pdbx_seq_one_letter_code
_entity_poly.pdbx_strand_id
1 'polypeptide(L)'
;MPGKRGWGWWWAQLPLCLLLSLSGPWVPSSLGKPKGHPHMNSIRIDGDITLGGLFPVHGRGSEGKACGELKKEKGIHRLEAMLFALDRINNDPDLLPNITLGARILDTCSRDTHALEQSLTFVQALIEKDGTEVRCGSGGPPIITKPERVVGVIGASGSSVSIMVANILRLFKIPQISYASTAPDLSDNSRYDFFSRVVPSDTYQAQAMVDIVRALKWNYVSTLASEGSYGESGVEAFMQKSREDGESAAGSRSGPGRGCPRRGRSRDLPWARLLPQGPLHGPEPVASWAGSWVAPGGGGWARMAPLDTARQMEEPSIFRAREP
;
A
#
# COMPACT_ATOMS: atom_id res chain seq x y z
N MET A 1 -71.93 -35.31 60.42
CA MET A 1 -71.59 -34.30 61.45
C MET A 1 -70.28 -33.62 61.06
N PRO A 2 -70.33 -32.35 60.61
CA PRO A 2 -69.18 -31.47 60.43
C PRO A 2 -69.04 -30.51 61.63
N GLY A 3 -67.84 -29.97 61.83
CA GLY A 3 -67.59 -28.73 62.60
C GLY A 3 -66.38 -28.03 61.98
N LYS A 4 -66.52 -27.00 61.13
CA LYS A 4 -66.95 -25.59 61.35
C LYS A 4 -66.04 -24.76 62.24
N ARG A 5 -65.33 -23.82 61.60
CA ARG A 5 -65.30 -22.34 61.78
C ARG A 5 -64.08 -21.81 60.98
N GLY A 6 -64.14 -20.95 59.94
CA GLY A 6 -64.93 -19.74 59.67
C GLY A 6 -64.19 -18.52 60.26
N TRP A 7 -63.98 -17.34 59.66
CA TRP A 7 -64.23 -16.69 58.36
C TRP A 7 -63.70 -15.23 58.50
N GLY A 8 -63.47 -14.51 57.38
CA GLY A 8 -63.31 -13.03 57.31
C GLY A 8 -62.03 -12.61 56.58
N TRP A 9 -61.98 -12.33 55.27
CA TRP A 9 -62.57 -11.22 54.48
C TRP A 9 -62.32 -9.85 55.09
N TRP A 10 -61.44 -9.03 54.49
CA TRP A 10 -61.69 -7.62 54.15
C TRP A 10 -60.84 -7.25 52.92
N TRP A 11 -61.49 -6.56 51.99
CA TRP A 11 -60.98 -6.08 50.70
C TRP A 11 -60.24 -4.74 50.84
N ALA A 12 -59.53 -4.40 49.76
CA ALA A 12 -59.27 -3.03 49.27
C ALA A 12 -58.12 -2.22 49.91
N GLN A 13 -57.13 -1.88 49.09
CA GLN A 13 -56.74 -0.50 48.68
C GLN A 13 -55.26 -0.37 48.29
N LEU A 14 -54.99 -0.44 46.98
CA LEU A 14 -54.03 0.45 46.30
C LEU A 14 -54.68 1.85 46.20
N PRO A 15 -53.99 2.96 45.84
CA PRO A 15 -52.55 3.32 45.92
C PRO A 15 -52.35 4.78 46.44
N LEU A 16 -51.32 5.07 47.24
CA LEU A 16 -50.96 6.48 47.53
C LEU A 16 -49.50 6.63 47.98
N CYS A 17 -48.57 6.62 47.04
CA CYS A 17 -47.19 7.14 47.21
C CYS A 17 -46.63 7.61 45.85
N LEU A 18 -47.47 8.29 45.07
CA LEU A 18 -47.04 9.24 44.05
C LEU A 18 -47.21 10.62 44.70
N LEU A 19 -46.11 11.37 44.86
CA LEU A 19 -45.95 12.75 45.35
C LEU A 19 -45.12 12.88 46.64
N LEU A 20 -43.80 12.85 46.47
CA LEU A 20 -42.77 13.62 47.20
C LEU A 20 -41.47 13.47 46.38
N SER A 21 -41.38 14.19 45.26
CA SER A 21 -40.58 15.43 45.16
C SER A 21 -39.13 15.25 45.62
N LEU A 22 -38.22 15.08 44.67
CA LEU A 22 -37.35 16.16 44.22
C LEU A 22 -36.42 16.68 45.32
N SER A 23 -35.25 16.04 45.46
CA SER A 23 -33.97 16.67 45.89
C SER A 23 -32.84 15.62 45.93
N GLY A 24 -32.54 15.02 44.78
CA GLY A 24 -31.29 14.28 44.58
C GLY A 24 -30.29 15.19 43.84
N PRO A 25 -29.03 15.33 44.28
CA PRO A 25 -28.05 16.15 43.56
C PRO A 25 -27.87 15.61 42.14
N TRP A 26 -28.08 16.49 41.17
CA TRP A 26 -27.82 16.27 39.76
C TRP A 26 -26.31 16.01 39.60
N VAL A 27 -25.92 14.74 39.56
CA VAL A 27 -24.58 14.34 39.11
C VAL A 27 -24.61 14.46 37.58
N PRO A 28 -23.84 15.37 36.96
CA PRO A 28 -23.77 15.43 35.52
C PRO A 28 -23.15 14.12 35.05
N SER A 29 -23.96 13.28 34.42
CA SER A 29 -23.49 12.09 33.70
C SER A 29 -22.82 12.55 32.41
N SER A 30 -21.68 13.22 32.54
CA SER A 30 -20.74 13.45 31.44
C SER A 30 -19.88 12.19 31.28
N LEU A 31 -20.53 11.06 31.01
CA LEU A 31 -19.84 9.91 30.43
C LEU A 31 -19.77 10.21 28.93
N GLY A 32 -18.76 11.00 28.55
CA GLY A 32 -18.38 11.14 27.16
C GLY A 32 -18.19 9.74 26.61
N LYS A 33 -19.07 9.33 25.68
CA LYS A 33 -18.82 8.15 24.85
C LYS A 33 -17.43 8.37 24.25
N PRO A 34 -16.44 7.46 24.44
CA PRO A 34 -15.23 7.55 23.65
C PRO A 34 -15.67 7.45 22.18
N LYS A 35 -15.65 8.59 21.48
CA LYS A 35 -15.76 8.64 20.02
C LYS A 35 -14.42 8.15 19.48
N GLY A 36 -14.30 6.83 19.46
CA GLY A 36 -13.27 6.11 18.74
C GLY A 36 -13.87 4.75 18.47
N HIS A 37 -14.36 4.53 17.26
CA HIS A 37 -14.43 3.15 16.79
C HIS A 37 -13.01 2.60 16.96
N PRO A 38 -12.80 1.47 17.65
CA PRO A 38 -11.51 0.81 17.61
C PRO A 38 -11.33 0.42 16.16
N HIS A 39 -10.56 1.22 15.44
CA HIS A 39 -10.13 0.91 14.10
C HIS A 39 -9.36 -0.41 14.28
N MET A 40 -9.95 -1.53 13.84
CA MET A 40 -9.28 -2.84 13.84
C MET A 40 -8.10 -2.70 12.88
N ASN A 41 -6.98 -2.18 13.40
CA ASN A 41 -5.83 -1.75 12.61
C ASN A 41 -4.95 -2.90 12.16
N SER A 42 -5.32 -4.14 12.51
CA SER A 42 -4.55 -5.31 12.16
C SER A 42 -5.39 -6.58 12.20
N ILE A 43 -5.13 -7.50 11.28
CA ILE A 43 -5.53 -8.90 11.41
C ILE A 43 -4.41 -9.63 12.14
N ARG A 44 -4.77 -10.49 13.10
CA ARG A 44 -3.82 -11.31 13.83
C ARG A 44 -4.28 -12.77 13.80
N ILE A 45 -3.35 -13.65 13.46
CA ILE A 45 -3.49 -15.10 13.43
C ILE A 45 -2.34 -15.64 14.27
N ASP A 46 -2.67 -16.38 15.32
CA ASP A 46 -1.67 -16.98 16.19
C ASP A 46 -0.97 -18.16 15.49
N GLY A 47 0.30 -18.37 15.80
CA GLY A 47 1.10 -19.49 15.34
C GLY A 47 2.45 -19.51 16.05
N ASP A 48 3.23 -20.57 15.85
CA ASP A 48 4.58 -20.69 16.41
C ASP A 48 5.54 -19.64 15.85
N ILE A 49 5.33 -19.25 14.58
CA ILE A 49 6.11 -18.23 13.88
C ILE A 49 5.17 -17.21 13.23
N THR A 50 5.27 -15.93 13.61
CA THR A 50 4.44 -14.87 13.03
C THR A 50 5.12 -14.17 11.85
N LEU A 51 4.42 -14.10 10.72
CA LEU A 51 4.78 -13.26 9.57
C LEU A 51 4.03 -11.93 9.58
N GLY A 52 4.72 -10.84 9.24
CA GLY A 52 4.10 -9.53 9.03
C GLY A 52 3.52 -9.45 7.62
N GLY A 53 2.38 -8.80 7.45
CA GLY A 53 1.77 -8.54 6.15
C GLY A 53 1.49 -7.05 5.97
N LEU A 54 1.81 -6.50 4.79
CA LEU A 54 1.51 -5.10 4.44
C LEU A 54 0.77 -5.03 3.10
N PHE A 55 -0.51 -4.70 3.16
CA PHE A 55 -1.38 -4.62 1.98
C PHE A 55 -2.02 -3.24 1.85
N PRO A 56 -2.25 -2.73 0.62
CA PRO A 56 -3.00 -1.50 0.40
C PRO A 56 -4.50 -1.81 0.40
N VAL A 57 -5.04 -2.19 1.57
CA VAL A 57 -6.46 -2.54 1.73
C VAL A 57 -7.33 -1.33 1.39
N HIS A 58 -6.91 -0.14 1.81
CA HIS A 58 -7.55 1.11 1.42
C HIS A 58 -6.68 1.96 0.46
N GLY A 59 -7.35 2.83 -0.28
CA GLY A 59 -6.75 3.95 -1.00
C GLY A 59 -6.24 5.04 -0.07
N ARG A 60 -5.57 6.05 -0.64
CA ARG A 60 -5.17 7.25 0.11
C ARG A 60 -6.42 8.00 0.55
N GLY A 61 -6.50 8.38 1.83
CA GLY A 61 -7.60 9.20 2.34
C GLY A 61 -7.55 10.63 1.81
N SER A 62 -8.72 11.24 1.65
CA SER A 62 -8.89 12.68 1.43
C SER A 62 -9.24 13.40 2.74
N GLU A 63 -9.05 14.72 2.78
CA GLU A 63 -9.58 15.61 3.83
C GLU A 63 -9.22 15.19 5.27
N GLY A 64 -7.92 14.93 5.51
CA GLY A 64 -7.41 14.62 6.85
C GLY A 64 -7.68 13.18 7.33
N LYS A 65 -8.38 12.35 6.56
CA LYS A 65 -8.51 10.91 6.83
C LYS A 65 -7.21 10.18 6.47
N ALA A 66 -6.82 9.21 7.30
CA ALA A 66 -5.64 8.39 7.02
C ALA A 66 -5.82 7.51 5.78
N CYS A 67 -7.02 6.94 5.64
CA CYS A 67 -7.36 5.93 4.64
C CYS A 67 -8.61 6.36 3.86
N GLY A 68 -8.67 5.97 2.58
CA GLY A 68 -9.78 6.25 1.68
C GLY A 68 -10.62 4.99 1.42
N GLU A 69 -11.15 4.89 0.21
CA GLU A 69 -12.01 3.77 -0.22
C GLU A 69 -11.29 2.41 -0.21
N LEU A 70 -12.08 1.36 -0.01
CA LEU A 70 -11.59 -0.03 -0.01
C LEU A 70 -11.17 -0.48 -1.42
N LYS A 71 -9.97 -1.05 -1.53
CA LYS A 71 -9.43 -1.62 -2.78
C LYS A 71 -9.68 -3.12 -2.84
N LYS A 72 -10.74 -3.52 -3.56
CA LYS A 72 -11.13 -4.93 -3.72
C LYS A 72 -10.00 -5.78 -4.35
N GLU A 73 -9.55 -5.41 -5.55
CA GLU A 73 -8.62 -6.24 -6.32
C GLU A 73 -7.17 -6.15 -5.83
N LYS A 74 -6.67 -4.92 -5.59
CA LYS A 74 -5.25 -4.71 -5.26
C LYS A 74 -4.96 -4.75 -3.76
N GLY A 75 -5.99 -4.68 -2.93
CA GLY A 75 -5.94 -4.74 -1.48
C GLY A 75 -6.46 -6.07 -0.96
N ILE A 76 -7.78 -6.24 -0.95
CA ILE A 76 -8.45 -7.41 -0.37
C ILE A 76 -8.01 -8.72 -1.02
N HIS A 77 -8.02 -8.85 -2.36
CA HIS A 77 -7.61 -10.12 -2.99
C HIS A 77 -6.18 -10.52 -2.64
N ARG A 78 -5.28 -9.55 -2.48
CA ARG A 78 -3.87 -9.83 -2.14
C ARG A 78 -3.71 -10.21 -0.67
N LEU A 79 -4.47 -9.58 0.21
CA LEU A 79 -4.53 -9.95 1.62
C LEU A 79 -5.06 -11.38 1.77
N GLU A 80 -6.20 -11.68 1.12
CA GLU A 80 -6.78 -13.02 1.10
C GLU A 80 -5.83 -14.05 0.47
N ALA A 81 -5.04 -13.66 -0.55
CA ALA A 81 -4.03 -14.55 -1.12
C ALA A 81 -2.91 -14.90 -0.12
N MET A 82 -2.54 -14.00 0.79
CA MET A 82 -1.61 -14.32 1.88
C MET A 82 -2.25 -15.28 2.88
N LEU A 83 -3.51 -15.04 3.27
CA LEU A 83 -4.25 -15.94 4.15
C LEU A 83 -4.37 -17.34 3.56
N PHE A 84 -4.75 -17.41 2.29
CA PHE A 84 -4.79 -18.65 1.52
C PHE A 84 -3.42 -19.34 1.50
N ALA A 85 -2.32 -18.61 1.29
CA ALA A 85 -0.98 -19.20 1.29
C ALA A 85 -0.62 -19.77 2.68
N LEU A 86 -0.96 -19.08 3.77
CA LEU A 86 -0.76 -19.58 5.13
C LEU A 86 -1.55 -20.86 5.38
N ASP A 87 -2.82 -20.90 4.98
CA ASP A 87 -3.64 -22.11 5.10
C ASP A 87 -3.05 -23.27 4.30
N ARG A 88 -2.54 -23.01 3.10
CA ARG A 88 -1.90 -24.05 2.28
C ARG A 88 -0.62 -24.57 2.93
N ILE A 89 0.22 -23.70 3.49
CA ILE A 89 1.47 -24.09 4.14
C ILE A 89 1.19 -24.87 5.43
N ASN A 90 0.31 -24.38 6.29
CA ASN A 90 0.00 -25.02 7.57
C ASN A 90 -0.69 -26.39 7.42
N ASN A 91 -1.27 -26.68 6.24
CA ASN A 91 -1.87 -27.98 5.92
C ASN A 91 -0.97 -28.87 5.03
N ASP A 92 0.26 -28.44 4.72
CA ASP A 92 1.21 -29.20 3.92
C ASP A 92 2.13 -30.03 4.84
N PRO A 93 2.08 -31.38 4.78
CA PRO A 93 2.93 -32.22 5.63
C PRO A 93 4.41 -32.15 5.27
N ASP A 94 4.76 -31.70 4.06
CA ASP A 94 6.14 -31.66 3.57
C ASP A 94 6.83 -30.31 3.85
N LEU A 95 6.06 -29.26 4.17
CA LEU A 95 6.56 -27.90 4.37
C LEU A 95 6.30 -27.42 5.81
N LEU A 96 7.39 -27.24 6.57
CA LEU A 96 7.35 -26.84 7.99
C LEU A 96 6.54 -27.80 8.88
N PRO A 97 6.84 -29.12 8.88
CA PRO A 97 6.13 -30.07 9.73
C PRO A 97 6.29 -29.70 11.21
N ASN A 98 5.19 -29.75 11.96
CA ASN A 98 5.09 -29.38 13.38
C ASN A 98 5.35 -27.90 13.72
N ILE A 99 5.33 -27.01 12.74
CA ILE A 99 5.43 -25.56 12.96
C ILE A 99 4.26 -24.88 12.28
N THR A 100 3.49 -24.12 13.04
CA THR A 100 2.38 -23.32 12.51
C THR A 100 2.83 -21.89 12.22
N LEU A 101 2.53 -21.41 11.01
CA LEU A 101 2.71 -20.02 10.64
C LEU A 101 1.49 -19.19 11.05
N GLY A 102 1.72 -18.22 11.92
CA GLY A 102 0.80 -17.13 12.23
C GLY A 102 1.06 -15.91 11.34
N ALA A 103 0.21 -14.90 11.49
CA ALA A 103 0.35 -13.66 10.75
C ALA A 103 -0.17 -12.44 11.49
N ARG A 104 0.48 -11.30 11.23
CA ARG A 104 0.02 -9.98 11.64
C ARG A 104 -0.02 -9.06 10.43
N ILE A 105 -1.22 -8.78 9.94
CA ILE A 105 -1.45 -8.05 8.69
C ILE A 105 -1.92 -6.64 8.99
N LEU A 106 -1.27 -5.64 8.39
CA LEU A 106 -1.53 -4.22 8.54
C LEU A 106 -1.91 -3.59 7.19
N ASP A 107 -2.75 -2.56 7.25
CA ASP A 107 -3.09 -1.76 6.08
C ASP A 107 -2.07 -0.64 5.88
N THR A 108 -1.64 -0.45 4.64
CA THR A 108 -0.75 0.64 4.24
C THR A 108 -1.51 1.91 3.83
N CYS A 109 -2.82 1.81 3.58
CA CYS A 109 -3.67 2.89 3.05
C CYS A 109 -3.08 3.59 1.82
N SER A 110 -2.27 2.84 1.05
CA SER A 110 -1.52 3.33 -0.10
C SER A 110 -0.66 4.58 0.19
N ARG A 111 -0.23 4.79 1.45
CA ARG A 111 0.52 5.95 1.92
C ARG A 111 1.73 5.50 2.73
N ASP A 112 2.91 5.95 2.32
CA ASP A 112 4.20 5.58 2.93
C ASP A 112 4.30 6.00 4.40
N THR A 113 3.91 7.22 4.75
CA THR A 113 3.93 7.69 6.15
C THR A 113 3.02 6.86 7.06
N HIS A 114 1.84 6.48 6.58
CA HIS A 114 0.92 5.63 7.34
C HIS A 114 1.48 4.22 7.52
N ALA A 115 1.98 3.63 6.44
CA ALA A 115 2.60 2.30 6.49
C ALA A 115 3.84 2.28 7.40
N LEU A 116 4.60 3.37 7.46
CA LEU A 116 5.72 3.53 8.37
C LEU A 116 5.28 3.45 9.83
N GLU A 117 4.27 4.24 10.21
CA GLU A 117 3.67 4.21 11.55
C GLU A 117 3.18 2.82 11.92
N GLN A 118 2.50 2.13 10.98
CA GLN A 118 2.05 0.75 11.20
C GLN A 118 3.23 -0.22 11.37
N SER A 119 4.28 -0.07 10.57
CA SER A 119 5.44 -0.96 10.58
C SER A 119 6.27 -0.85 11.86
N LEU A 120 6.20 0.28 12.58
CA LEU A 120 6.79 0.38 13.92
C LEU A 120 6.24 -0.70 14.87
N THR A 121 5.01 -1.15 14.66
CA THR A 121 4.42 -2.19 15.49
C THR A 121 5.07 -3.57 15.30
N PHE A 122 5.75 -3.83 14.17
CA PHE A 122 6.52 -5.07 13.98
C PHE A 122 7.81 -5.11 14.79
N VAL A 123 8.40 -3.95 15.06
CA VAL A 123 9.68 -3.85 15.78
C VAL A 123 9.49 -3.60 17.28
N GLN A 124 8.28 -3.26 17.73
CA GLN A 124 7.96 -3.05 19.15
C GLN A 124 8.38 -4.23 20.05
N ALA A 125 8.30 -5.47 19.55
CA ALA A 125 8.71 -6.66 20.29
C ALA A 125 10.23 -6.75 20.54
N LEU A 126 11.02 -6.05 19.74
CA LEU A 126 12.49 -6.05 19.76
C LEU A 126 13.07 -4.88 20.56
N ILE A 127 12.23 -3.92 20.94
CA ILE A 127 12.63 -2.81 21.80
C ILE A 127 12.46 -3.28 23.23
N GLU A 128 13.59 -3.49 23.92
CA GLU A 128 13.59 -3.81 25.35
C GLU A 128 12.88 -2.69 26.10
N LYS A 129 11.83 -3.04 26.84
CA LYS A 129 11.22 -2.15 27.82
C LYS A 129 11.76 -2.50 29.19
N ASP A 130 12.45 -1.55 29.81
CA ASP A 130 12.82 -1.65 31.22
C ASP A 130 11.57 -1.69 32.09
N GLY A 131 11.18 -2.90 32.50
CA GLY A 131 10.01 -3.13 33.35
C GLY A 131 10.20 -2.69 34.81
N THR A 132 11.38 -2.17 35.16
CA THR A 132 11.76 -1.74 36.52
C THR A 132 11.07 -0.45 36.96
N GLU A 133 10.57 0.35 36.01
CA GLU A 133 9.90 1.63 36.28
C GLU A 133 8.38 1.50 36.40
N VAL A 134 7.79 0.38 35.95
CA VAL A 134 6.34 0.16 35.98
C VAL A 134 5.93 -0.48 37.30
N ARG A 135 5.29 0.29 38.18
CA ARG A 135 4.72 -0.23 39.43
C ARG A 135 3.20 -0.23 39.36
N CYS A 136 2.57 -1.37 39.65
CA CYS A 136 1.13 -1.41 39.83
C CYS A 136 0.75 -0.64 41.11
N GLY A 137 -0.37 0.10 41.10
CA GLY A 137 -0.86 0.81 42.29
C GLY A 137 -1.15 -0.10 43.48
N SER A 138 -1.30 -1.41 43.24
CA SER A 138 -1.44 -2.46 44.26
C SER A 138 -0.11 -3.02 44.80
N GLY A 139 1.04 -2.51 44.36
CA GLY A 139 2.37 -2.98 44.77
C GLY A 139 2.79 -4.35 44.21
N GLY A 140 1.95 -4.99 43.39
CA GLY A 140 2.27 -6.24 42.70
C GLY A 140 3.21 -6.04 41.49
N PRO A 141 3.86 -7.11 41.01
CA PRO A 141 4.66 -7.05 39.79
C PRO A 141 3.78 -6.71 38.58
N PRO A 142 4.24 -5.84 37.66
CA PRO A 142 3.49 -5.51 36.45
C PRO A 142 3.37 -6.73 35.52
N ILE A 143 2.18 -6.97 34.99
CA ILE A 143 1.99 -7.94 33.90
C ILE A 143 2.40 -7.24 32.60
N ILE A 144 3.64 -7.47 32.15
CA ILE A 144 4.14 -6.94 30.88
C ILE A 144 3.99 -8.04 29.83
N THR A 145 2.95 -7.94 29.00
CA THR A 145 2.83 -8.77 27.81
C THR A 145 3.85 -8.33 26.78
N LYS A 146 4.77 -9.23 26.41
CA LYS A 146 5.72 -8.95 25.32
C LYS A 146 4.93 -8.81 24.01
N PRO A 147 5.19 -7.78 23.21
CA PRO A 147 4.58 -7.67 21.89
C PRO A 147 4.97 -8.88 21.04
N GLU A 148 4.06 -9.25 20.14
CA GLU A 148 4.30 -10.34 19.20
C GLU A 148 5.44 -10.00 18.25
N ARG A 149 6.45 -10.88 18.18
CA ARG A 149 7.61 -10.70 17.31
C ARG A 149 7.29 -11.23 15.91
N VAL A 150 7.51 -10.40 14.90
CA VAL A 150 7.47 -10.80 13.51
C VAL A 150 8.86 -11.26 13.05
N VAL A 151 8.95 -12.39 12.37
CA VAL A 151 10.24 -12.93 11.86
C VAL A 151 10.60 -12.41 10.47
N GLY A 152 9.62 -11.96 9.70
CA GLY A 152 9.78 -11.44 8.35
C GLY A 152 8.48 -10.78 7.87
N VAL A 153 8.59 -9.86 6.92
CA VAL A 153 7.45 -9.07 6.44
C VAL A 153 7.20 -9.35 4.96
N ILE A 154 5.97 -9.71 4.62
CA ILE A 154 5.48 -9.83 3.25
C ILE A 154 4.82 -8.51 2.83
N GLY A 155 5.34 -7.89 1.78
CA GLY A 155 4.90 -6.58 1.29
C GLY A 155 6.03 -5.55 1.23
N ALA A 156 5.74 -4.28 0.97
CA ALA A 156 4.43 -3.75 0.61
C ALA A 156 4.21 -3.77 -0.92
N SER A 157 3.07 -3.26 -1.37
CA SER A 157 2.77 -3.15 -2.81
C SER A 157 3.42 -1.93 -3.46
N GLY A 158 3.30 -0.74 -2.87
CA GLY A 158 3.82 0.50 -3.48
C GLY A 158 5.32 0.66 -3.24
N SER A 159 6.08 1.05 -4.26
CA SER A 159 7.55 1.15 -4.14
C SER A 159 8.00 2.15 -3.07
N SER A 160 7.36 3.33 -2.98
CA SER A 160 7.70 4.30 -1.92
C SER A 160 7.40 3.75 -0.53
N VAL A 161 6.31 3.00 -0.39
CA VAL A 161 5.92 2.32 0.85
C VAL A 161 6.96 1.27 1.23
N SER A 162 7.35 0.39 0.29
CA SER A 162 8.34 -0.64 0.53
C SER A 162 9.70 -0.06 0.91
N ILE A 163 10.14 1.02 0.26
CA ILE A 163 11.38 1.73 0.63
C ILE A 163 11.30 2.24 2.06
N MET A 164 10.21 2.92 2.41
CA MET A 164 10.04 3.52 3.73
C MET A 164 10.04 2.47 4.84
N VAL A 165 9.37 1.33 4.60
CA VAL A 165 9.34 0.20 5.54
C VAL A 165 10.69 -0.50 5.63
N ALA A 166 11.36 -0.76 4.50
CA ALA A 166 12.66 -1.43 4.46
C ALA A 166 13.73 -0.68 5.28
N ASN A 167 13.69 0.66 5.25
CA ASN A 167 14.59 1.50 6.03
C ASN A 167 14.47 1.30 7.55
N ILE A 168 13.29 0.94 8.06
CA ILE A 168 13.13 0.58 9.48
C ILE A 168 13.49 -0.87 9.72
N LEU A 169 12.96 -1.79 8.90
CA LEU A 169 13.12 -3.22 9.13
C LEU A 169 14.59 -3.67 9.11
N ARG A 170 15.43 -3.03 8.28
CA ARG A 170 16.86 -3.32 8.23
C ARG A 170 17.60 -3.05 9.54
N LEU A 171 17.16 -2.05 10.33
CA LEU A 171 17.76 -1.73 11.63
C LEU A 171 17.58 -2.87 12.63
N PHE A 172 16.49 -3.62 12.49
CA PHE A 172 16.14 -4.76 13.33
C PHE A 172 16.41 -6.11 12.66
N LYS A 173 17.07 -6.10 11.49
CA LYS A 173 17.41 -7.30 10.70
C LYS A 173 16.19 -8.17 10.37
N ILE A 174 15.05 -7.53 10.11
CA ILE A 174 13.82 -8.22 9.71
C ILE A 174 13.79 -8.27 8.18
N PRO A 175 13.84 -9.45 7.55
CA PRO A 175 13.74 -9.57 6.10
C PRO A 175 12.36 -9.13 5.62
N GLN A 176 12.33 -8.42 4.49
CA GLN A 176 11.12 -7.97 3.81
C GLN A 176 11.08 -8.53 2.39
N ILE A 177 9.97 -9.18 2.02
CA ILE A 177 9.74 -9.71 0.67
C ILE A 177 8.54 -9.01 0.05
N SER A 178 8.78 -8.14 -0.93
CA SER A 178 7.69 -7.49 -1.66
C SER A 178 7.16 -8.36 -2.80
N TYR A 179 5.84 -8.34 -2.97
CA TYR A 179 5.13 -9.02 -4.06
C TYR A 179 4.82 -8.10 -5.25
N ALA A 180 5.10 -6.78 -5.18
CA ALA A 180 4.70 -5.84 -6.23
C ALA A 180 5.53 -4.55 -6.36
N SER A 181 6.51 -4.28 -5.50
CA SER A 181 7.32 -3.06 -5.59
C SER A 181 8.49 -3.23 -6.57
N THR A 182 8.42 -2.54 -7.70
CA THR A 182 9.30 -2.77 -8.87
C THR A 182 10.31 -1.64 -9.12
N ALA A 183 10.30 -0.57 -8.31
CA ALA A 183 11.21 0.56 -8.49
C ALA A 183 12.69 0.11 -8.58
N PRO A 184 13.50 0.67 -9.49
CA PRO A 184 14.91 0.35 -9.64
C PRO A 184 15.71 0.49 -8.34
N ASP A 185 15.42 1.54 -7.56
CA ASP A 185 16.12 1.90 -6.32
C ASP A 185 16.20 0.74 -5.31
N LEU A 186 15.14 -0.08 -5.24
CA LEU A 186 15.05 -1.24 -4.33
C LEU A 186 16.04 -2.37 -4.67
N SER A 187 16.78 -2.27 -5.77
CA SER A 187 17.82 -3.24 -6.16
C SER A 187 19.20 -2.89 -5.58
N ASP A 188 19.35 -1.73 -4.93
CA ASP A 188 20.59 -1.36 -4.26
C ASP A 188 20.76 -2.12 -2.93
N ASN A 189 21.44 -3.25 -2.99
CA ASN A 189 21.72 -4.11 -1.83
C ASN A 189 22.60 -3.43 -0.76
N SER A 190 23.29 -2.32 -1.07
CA SER A 190 24.03 -1.56 -0.04
C SER A 190 23.08 -0.77 0.87
N ARG A 191 21.91 -0.39 0.34
CA ARG A 191 20.86 0.36 1.05
C ARG A 191 19.73 -0.52 1.57
N TYR A 192 19.39 -1.58 0.85
CA TYR A 192 18.23 -2.43 1.15
C TYR A 192 18.66 -3.90 1.32
N ASP A 193 19.62 -4.14 2.21
CA ASP A 193 20.26 -5.43 2.49
C ASP A 193 19.31 -6.52 3.04
N PHE A 194 18.19 -6.12 3.65
CA PHE A 194 17.13 -7.02 4.12
C PHE A 194 15.89 -7.02 3.22
N PHE A 195 15.94 -6.39 2.04
CA PHE A 195 14.82 -6.36 1.10
C PHE A 195 15.02 -7.39 0.00
N SER A 196 13.92 -8.02 -0.41
CA SER A 196 13.84 -8.89 -1.58
C SER A 196 12.47 -8.74 -2.23
N ARG A 197 12.33 -9.21 -3.46
CA ARG A 197 11.05 -9.20 -4.17
C ARG A 197 10.91 -10.36 -5.14
N VAL A 198 9.68 -10.79 -5.36
CA VAL A 198 9.34 -11.86 -6.33
C VAL A 198 8.93 -11.32 -7.70
N VAL A 199 9.15 -10.02 -7.95
CA VAL A 199 8.84 -9.32 -9.20
C VAL A 199 10.11 -8.63 -9.75
N PRO A 200 10.27 -8.52 -11.08
CA PRO A 200 11.44 -7.87 -11.67
C PRO A 200 11.45 -6.35 -11.45
N SER A 201 12.60 -5.73 -11.68
CA SER A 201 12.73 -4.27 -11.65
C SER A 201 12.14 -3.60 -12.89
N ASP A 202 11.62 -2.38 -12.72
CA ASP A 202 11.18 -1.51 -13.83
C ASP A 202 12.32 -1.13 -14.79
N THR A 203 13.59 -1.36 -14.45
CA THR A 203 14.70 -1.23 -15.41
C THR A 203 14.48 -2.10 -16.66
N TYR A 204 13.93 -3.31 -16.48
CA TYR A 204 13.58 -4.19 -17.60
C TYR A 204 12.35 -3.71 -18.36
N GLN A 205 11.35 -3.16 -17.64
CA GLN A 205 10.17 -2.58 -18.26
C GLN A 205 10.54 -1.33 -19.10
N ALA A 206 11.42 -0.49 -18.58
CA ALA A 206 11.96 0.67 -19.27
C ALA A 206 12.68 0.28 -20.56
N GLN A 207 13.51 -0.77 -20.52
CA GLN A 207 14.17 -1.29 -21.73
C GLN A 207 13.13 -1.76 -22.76
N ALA A 208 12.14 -2.56 -22.35
CA ALA A 208 11.09 -3.02 -23.24
C ALA A 208 10.31 -1.86 -23.88
N MET A 209 10.04 -0.79 -23.13
CA MET A 209 9.41 0.42 -23.65
C MET A 209 10.30 1.12 -24.71
N VAL A 210 11.61 1.23 -24.47
CA VAL A 210 12.55 1.79 -25.46
C VAL A 210 12.58 0.94 -26.73
N ASP A 211 12.55 -0.38 -26.61
CA ASP A 211 12.53 -1.29 -27.76
C ASP A 211 11.24 -1.15 -28.58
N ILE A 212 10.08 -0.96 -27.94
CA ILE A 212 8.81 -0.67 -28.61
C ILE A 212 8.88 0.66 -29.37
N VAL A 213 9.35 1.72 -28.71
CA VAL A 213 9.51 3.05 -29.33
C VAL A 213 10.38 2.95 -30.59
N ARG A 214 11.49 2.19 -30.50
CA ARG A 214 12.39 1.95 -31.63
C ARG A 214 11.71 1.18 -32.75
N ALA A 215 11.04 0.07 -32.43
CA ALA A 215 10.36 -0.76 -33.42
C ALA A 215 9.31 0.02 -34.22
N LEU A 216 8.62 0.95 -33.55
CA LEU A 216 7.60 1.83 -34.14
C LEU A 216 8.19 3.11 -34.76
N LYS A 217 9.51 3.32 -34.66
CA LYS A 217 10.24 4.47 -35.20
C LYS A 217 9.68 5.82 -34.72
N TRP A 218 9.25 5.89 -33.46
CA TRP A 218 8.84 7.17 -32.88
C TRP A 218 10.06 8.03 -32.58
N ASN A 219 10.10 9.22 -33.19
CA ASN A 219 11.23 10.14 -33.10
C ASN A 219 11.05 11.24 -32.04
N TYR A 220 9.90 11.28 -31.37
CA TYR A 220 9.57 12.24 -30.32
C TYR A 220 8.53 11.63 -29.40
N VAL A 221 8.79 11.60 -28.10
CA VAL A 221 7.80 11.16 -27.10
C VAL A 221 7.80 12.09 -25.90
N SER A 222 6.64 12.18 -25.28
CA SER A 222 6.47 12.81 -23.97
C SER A 222 6.40 11.74 -22.90
N THR A 223 6.98 12.00 -21.73
CA THR A 223 6.89 11.12 -20.57
C THR A 223 6.07 11.78 -19.47
N LEU A 224 5.26 10.97 -18.79
CA LEU A 224 4.52 11.38 -17.59
C LEU A 224 4.77 10.34 -16.50
N ALA A 225 5.15 10.81 -15.32
CA ALA A 225 5.43 9.99 -14.16
C ALA A 225 4.50 10.36 -13.00
N SER A 226 4.11 9.36 -12.22
CA SER A 226 3.55 9.60 -10.89
C SER A 226 4.65 10.06 -9.94
N GLU A 227 4.32 10.97 -9.02
CA GLU A 227 5.24 11.39 -7.97
C GLU A 227 5.65 10.22 -7.06
N GLY A 228 6.93 10.20 -6.69
CA GLY A 228 7.55 9.18 -5.85
C GLY A 228 8.35 8.12 -6.62
N SER A 229 9.08 7.29 -5.86
CA SER A 229 10.13 6.40 -6.36
C SER A 229 9.73 5.39 -7.45
N TYR A 230 8.45 5.06 -7.59
CA TYR A 230 8.02 4.21 -8.71
C TYR A 230 8.04 4.99 -10.03
N GLY A 231 7.36 6.13 -10.09
CA GLY A 231 7.20 6.88 -11.33
C GLY A 231 8.48 7.62 -11.72
N GLU A 232 9.15 8.26 -10.76
CA GLU A 232 10.37 9.04 -10.97
C GLU A 232 11.54 8.15 -11.40
N SER A 233 11.86 7.12 -10.62
CA SER A 233 12.96 6.22 -10.95
C SER A 233 12.66 5.36 -12.19
N GLY A 234 11.38 5.07 -12.46
CA GLY A 234 10.94 4.41 -13.69
C GLY A 234 11.15 5.27 -14.95
N VAL A 235 10.76 6.56 -14.91
CA VAL A 235 11.01 7.46 -16.04
C VAL A 235 12.49 7.76 -16.20
N GLU A 236 13.25 7.88 -15.12
CA GLU A 236 14.69 8.04 -15.17
C GLU A 236 15.36 6.84 -15.87
N ALA A 237 14.96 5.61 -15.51
CA ALA A 237 15.45 4.40 -16.17
C ALA A 237 15.11 4.40 -17.68
N PHE A 238 13.90 4.80 -18.06
CA PHE A 238 13.52 4.93 -19.48
C PHE A 238 14.37 5.97 -20.21
N MET A 239 14.58 7.13 -19.61
CA MET A 239 15.42 8.19 -20.17
C MET A 239 16.87 7.75 -20.34
N GLN A 240 17.42 7.05 -19.36
CA GLN A 240 18.77 6.50 -19.43
C GLN A 240 18.90 5.47 -20.56
N LYS A 241 17.99 4.49 -20.62
CA LYS A 241 17.98 3.47 -21.68
C LYS A 241 17.81 4.07 -23.07
N SER A 242 16.96 5.07 -23.20
CA SER A 242 16.76 5.82 -24.44
C SER A 242 18.05 6.50 -24.92
N ARG A 243 18.85 7.07 -24.01
CA ARG A 243 20.14 7.69 -24.34
C ARG A 243 21.19 6.67 -24.76
N GLU A 244 21.36 5.60 -23.97
CA GLU A 244 22.31 4.50 -24.25
C GLU A 244 22.09 3.92 -25.67
N ASP A 245 20.83 3.70 -26.02
CA ASP A 245 20.47 3.13 -27.32
C ASP A 245 20.53 4.16 -28.46
N GLY A 246 20.21 5.43 -28.18
CA GLY A 246 20.36 6.53 -29.13
C GLY A 246 21.81 6.80 -29.51
N GLU A 247 22.72 6.70 -28.55
CA GLU A 247 24.17 6.79 -28.77
C GLU A 247 24.70 5.60 -29.56
N SER A 248 24.22 4.39 -29.26
CA SER A 248 24.56 3.17 -30.01
C SER A 248 24.11 3.23 -31.48
N ALA A 249 22.93 3.79 -31.74
CA ALA A 249 22.45 4.04 -33.11
C ALA A 249 23.27 5.12 -33.83
N ALA A 250 23.71 6.18 -33.12
CA ALA A 250 24.57 7.23 -33.66
C ALA A 250 25.99 6.73 -33.98
N GLY A 251 26.55 5.84 -33.16
CA GLY A 251 27.85 5.20 -33.39
C GLY A 251 27.88 4.26 -34.60
N SER A 252 26.73 3.69 -34.97
CA SER A 252 26.58 2.80 -36.14
C SER A 252 26.43 3.55 -37.48
N ARG A 253 26.24 4.87 -37.48
CA ARG A 253 26.19 5.71 -38.70
C ARG A 253 27.53 6.38 -38.99
N SER A 254 28.54 5.61 -39.36
CA SER A 254 29.77 6.09 -39.99
C SER A 254 29.93 5.52 -41.40
N GLY A 255 28.98 5.86 -42.29
CA GLY A 255 29.12 5.65 -43.72
C GLY A 255 29.83 6.84 -44.39
N PRO A 256 30.67 6.64 -45.42
CA PRO A 256 31.43 7.72 -46.04
C PRO A 256 30.53 8.50 -47.00
N GLY A 257 30.25 9.77 -46.73
CA GLY A 257 29.45 10.57 -47.67
C GLY A 257 29.09 11.99 -47.27
N ARG A 258 30.01 12.92 -47.57
CA ARG A 258 29.82 14.36 -47.88
C ARG A 258 29.28 15.27 -46.76
N GLY A 259 30.14 16.20 -46.36
CA GLY A 259 29.92 17.09 -45.23
C GLY A 259 28.96 18.25 -45.45
N CYS A 260 28.59 18.85 -44.32
CA CYS A 260 28.24 20.25 -44.19
C CYS A 260 28.86 20.74 -42.87
N PRO A 261 29.87 21.63 -42.86
CA PRO A 261 30.43 22.15 -41.63
C PRO A 261 29.70 23.43 -41.23
N ARG A 262 29.13 23.49 -40.01
CA ARG A 262 29.00 24.74 -39.25
C ARG A 262 28.63 24.56 -37.77
N ARG A 263 29.59 24.98 -36.94
CA ARG A 263 29.52 25.63 -35.62
C ARG A 263 28.62 25.02 -34.52
N GLY A 264 29.29 24.35 -33.59
CA GLY A 264 29.29 24.68 -32.16
C GLY A 264 27.94 25.02 -31.52
N ARG A 265 27.20 23.98 -31.14
CA ARG A 265 26.37 23.97 -29.93
C ARG A 265 26.18 22.51 -29.51
N SER A 266 26.06 22.31 -28.20
CA SER A 266 26.00 21.03 -27.49
C SER A 266 25.27 19.93 -28.26
N ARG A 267 25.84 18.72 -28.24
CA ARG A 267 25.18 17.49 -28.66
C ARG A 267 24.07 17.17 -27.65
N ASP A 268 22.98 17.91 -27.69
CA ASP A 268 21.76 17.58 -26.95
C ASP A 268 20.81 16.89 -27.91
N LEU A 269 20.91 15.57 -28.01
CA LEU A 269 19.84 14.74 -28.57
C LEU A 269 19.23 13.88 -27.46
N PRO A 270 18.21 14.39 -26.73
CA PRO A 270 17.20 13.55 -26.14
C PRO A 270 15.84 13.89 -26.79
N TRP A 271 15.32 12.97 -27.62
CA TRP A 271 13.97 13.07 -28.19
C TRP A 271 12.84 12.91 -27.15
N ALA A 272 13.20 12.61 -25.90
CA ALA A 272 12.30 12.63 -24.77
C ALA A 272 12.56 13.88 -23.94
N ARG A 273 11.55 14.76 -23.84
CA ARG A 273 11.53 15.88 -22.89
C ARG A 273 10.56 15.55 -21.76
N LEU A 274 10.96 15.88 -20.54
CA LEU A 274 10.04 16.03 -19.42
C LEU A 274 9.19 17.28 -19.67
N LEU A 275 7.86 17.15 -19.62
CA LEU A 275 7.00 18.33 -19.62
C LEU A 275 7.04 18.98 -18.22
N PRO A 276 7.30 20.29 -18.10
CA PRO A 276 7.19 20.99 -16.82
C PRO A 276 5.71 21.05 -16.38
N GLN A 277 5.46 20.74 -15.10
CA GLN A 277 4.14 20.84 -14.49
C GLN A 277 3.80 22.33 -14.26
N GLY A 278 2.82 22.86 -15.00
CA GLY A 278 2.25 24.20 -14.80
C GLY A 278 0.77 24.21 -15.19
N PRO A 279 -0.06 25.13 -14.66
CA PRO A 279 -1.50 25.15 -14.93
C PRO A 279 -1.74 25.39 -16.43
N LEU A 280 -2.46 24.47 -17.06
CA LEU A 280 -2.74 24.45 -18.50
C LEU A 280 -3.67 25.61 -18.89
N HIS A 281 -3.10 26.68 -19.44
CA HIS A 281 -3.81 27.64 -20.28
C HIS A 281 -3.05 27.78 -21.61
N GLY A 282 -3.65 27.32 -22.72
CA GLY A 282 -3.13 27.53 -24.07
C GLY A 282 -3.55 26.44 -25.07
N PRO A 283 -4.07 26.78 -26.26
CA PRO A 283 -4.54 25.81 -27.24
C PRO A 283 -3.46 25.52 -28.30
N GLU A 284 -2.89 24.32 -28.30
CA GLU A 284 -2.34 23.63 -29.49
C GLU A 284 -2.18 22.12 -29.19
N PRO A 285 -2.38 21.22 -30.18
CA PRO A 285 -2.52 19.80 -29.92
C PRO A 285 -1.15 19.12 -29.80
N VAL A 286 -0.61 19.06 -28.58
CA VAL A 286 0.49 18.13 -28.26
C VAL A 286 -0.15 16.81 -27.84
N ALA A 287 0.10 15.75 -28.61
CA ALA A 287 -0.26 14.39 -28.22
C ALA A 287 0.47 14.05 -26.90
N SER A 288 -0.25 14.21 -25.80
CA SER A 288 0.17 13.83 -24.46
C SER A 288 -0.39 12.44 -24.18
N TRP A 289 0.39 11.57 -23.54
CA TRP A 289 -0.07 10.26 -23.11
C TRP A 289 0.24 10.11 -21.62
N ALA A 290 -0.79 9.77 -20.85
CA ALA A 290 -0.68 9.37 -19.45
C ALA A 290 -0.93 7.85 -19.39
N GLY A 291 0.08 7.07 -19.02
CA GLY A 291 -0.06 5.62 -18.88
C GLY A 291 0.60 5.14 -17.59
N SER A 292 -0.20 4.83 -16.58
CA SER A 292 0.24 3.98 -15.46
C SER A 292 0.00 2.53 -15.88
N TRP A 293 1.06 1.83 -16.30
CA TRP A 293 0.98 0.41 -16.63
C TRP A 293 1.33 -0.40 -15.38
N VAL A 294 0.31 -0.78 -14.62
CA VAL A 294 0.41 -1.84 -13.62
C VAL A 294 0.22 -3.15 -14.37
N ALA A 295 1.24 -4.01 -14.40
CA ALA A 295 1.09 -5.37 -14.91
C ALA A 295 0.02 -6.12 -14.11
N PRO A 296 -1.11 -6.56 -14.70
CA PRO A 296 -1.96 -7.55 -14.07
C PRO A 296 -1.37 -8.92 -14.39
N GLY A 297 -1.13 -9.72 -13.35
CA GLY A 297 -1.05 -11.17 -13.57
C GLY A 297 -2.40 -11.64 -14.10
N GLY A 298 -2.40 -12.25 -15.28
CA GLY A 298 -3.59 -12.77 -15.96
C GLY A 298 -3.77 -12.15 -17.35
N GLY A 299 -3.66 -13.00 -18.38
CA GLY A 299 -3.61 -12.59 -19.79
C GLY A 299 -4.72 -11.62 -20.23
N GLY A 300 -4.30 -10.46 -20.71
CA GLY A 300 -5.15 -9.46 -21.36
C GLY A 300 -4.29 -8.36 -21.96
N TRP A 301 -4.34 -8.19 -23.29
CA TRP A 301 -3.52 -7.21 -24.01
C TRP A 301 -3.95 -5.78 -23.68
N ALA A 302 -2.95 -4.94 -23.41
CA ALA A 302 -3.06 -3.49 -23.40
C ALA A 302 -3.52 -2.95 -24.76
N ARG A 303 -4.64 -2.21 -24.82
CA ARG A 303 -5.01 -1.38 -25.97
C ARG A 303 -4.76 0.10 -25.62
N MET A 304 -3.94 0.78 -26.42
CA MET A 304 -3.78 2.24 -26.40
C MET A 304 -4.85 2.88 -27.30
N ALA A 305 -5.53 3.93 -26.83
CA ALA A 305 -6.53 4.70 -27.60
C ALA A 305 -6.31 6.22 -27.43
N PRO A 306 -6.48 7.05 -28.48
CA PRO A 306 -6.24 8.50 -28.44
C PRO A 306 -7.03 9.25 -27.37
N LEU A 307 -6.45 10.35 -26.88
CA LEU A 307 -6.93 11.14 -25.74
C LEU A 307 -8.10 12.05 -26.13
N ASP A 308 -9.28 11.45 -26.33
CA ASP A 308 -10.56 12.16 -26.40
C ASP A 308 -11.58 11.50 -25.46
N THR A 309 -11.15 11.13 -24.25
CA THR A 309 -12.01 10.85 -23.08
C THR A 309 -11.14 10.67 -21.83
N ALA A 310 -10.58 11.78 -21.31
CA ALA A 310 -9.91 11.80 -20.01
C ALA A 310 -10.66 12.70 -19.02
N ARG A 311 -11.93 12.39 -18.81
CA ARG A 311 -12.68 12.70 -17.59
C ARG A 311 -13.55 11.49 -17.31
N GLN A 312 -13.38 10.91 -16.12
CA GLN A 312 -13.96 9.64 -15.64
C GLN A 312 -13.19 8.38 -16.09
N MET A 313 -12.21 7.98 -15.27
CA MET A 313 -11.77 6.58 -15.19
C MET A 313 -12.18 6.03 -13.82
N GLU A 314 -13.48 5.75 -13.68
CA GLU A 314 -14.00 4.65 -12.86
C GLU A 314 -14.92 3.84 -13.78
N GLU A 315 -14.63 2.55 -13.93
CA GLU A 315 -15.34 1.49 -14.70
C GLU A 315 -15.16 1.36 -16.24
N PRO A 316 -15.26 0.10 -16.78
CA PRO A 316 -14.82 -0.23 -18.13
C PRO A 316 -15.95 -0.09 -19.15
N SER A 317 -15.82 0.87 -20.07
CA SER A 317 -16.69 0.99 -21.24
C SER A 317 -15.92 0.66 -22.51
N ILE A 318 -16.39 -0.33 -23.26
CA ILE A 318 -15.89 -0.74 -24.57
C ILE A 318 -16.12 0.39 -25.59
N PHE A 319 -15.05 0.93 -26.17
CA PHE A 319 -15.15 1.73 -27.40
C PHE A 319 -14.15 1.25 -28.46
N ARG A 320 -14.68 1.15 -29.68
CA ARG A 320 -14.06 0.59 -30.89
C ARG A 320 -13.52 1.75 -31.72
N ALA A 321 -12.22 1.74 -32.05
CA ALA A 321 -11.63 2.68 -32.99
C ALA A 321 -11.54 2.04 -34.39
N ARG A 322 -11.95 2.82 -35.39
CA ARG A 322 -11.75 2.56 -36.83
C ARG A 322 -10.31 2.95 -37.19
N GLU A 323 -9.62 2.06 -37.89
CA GLU A 323 -8.49 2.39 -38.75
C GLU A 323 -9.03 2.91 -40.12
N PRO A 324 -8.21 3.61 -40.92
CA PRO A 324 -8.61 4.79 -41.72
C PRO A 324 -9.72 4.59 -42.75
#